data_AF-A0A0A7KH43-F1
#
_entry.id   AF-A0A0A7KH43-F1
#
_cell.length_a   1.000
_cell.length_b   1.000
_cell.length_c   1.000
_cell.angle_alpha   90.00
_cell.angle_beta   90.00
_cell.angle_gamma   90.00
#
_symmetry.space_group_name_H-M   'P 1'
#
loop_
_entity.id
_entity.type
_entity.pdbx_description
1 polymer ?
#
loop_
_entity_poly.entity_id
_entity_poly.type
_entity_poly.pdbx_seq_one_letter_code
_entity_poly.pdbx_strand_id
1 'polypeptide(L)'
;MTLLHSPPYSAPPPAPARLEAFAGVLAQPERHPLPDGELLVFRFGNGYGAAVSRGDEFCVLDCTSHAPQPTFETPVASGLLGGLDAAALTRLLIETERLPRHPLLVSADEALLQETF
;
A
#
# COMPACT_ATOMS: atom_id res chain seq x y z
N MET A 1 19.49 39.29 -36.58
CA MET A 1 20.12 38.31 -35.69
C MET A 1 19.14 38.00 -34.58
N THR A 2 18.49 36.84 -34.62
CA THR A 2 17.43 36.47 -33.66
C THR A 2 18.04 35.49 -32.66
N LEU A 3 18.14 35.92 -31.40
CA LEU A 3 18.62 35.10 -30.29
C LEU A 3 17.56 34.03 -29.98
N LEU A 4 17.90 32.76 -30.21
CA LEU A 4 17.09 31.61 -29.80
C LEU A 4 17.02 31.57 -28.28
N HIS A 5 15.85 31.87 -27.73
CA HIS A 5 15.54 31.71 -26.31
C HIS A 5 15.45 30.20 -26.03
N SER A 6 16.47 29.61 -25.41
CA SER A 6 16.37 28.26 -24.88
C SER A 6 15.40 28.26 -23.69
N PRO A 7 14.45 27.32 -23.60
CA PRO A 7 13.62 27.21 -22.41
C PRO A 7 14.49 26.90 -21.18
N PRO A 8 14.14 27.40 -19.99
CA PRO A 8 14.87 27.06 -18.77
C PRO A 8 14.83 25.55 -18.58
N TYR A 9 16.00 24.95 -18.36
CA TYR A 9 16.13 23.56 -17.99
C TYR A 9 15.30 23.31 -16.72
N SER A 10 14.14 22.67 -16.88
CA SER A 10 13.34 22.19 -15.76
C SER A 10 14.02 20.89 -15.32
N ALA A 11 14.69 20.94 -14.17
CA ALA A 11 15.22 19.73 -13.57
C ALA A 11 14.06 18.75 -13.40
N PRO A 12 14.21 17.47 -13.80
CA PRO A 12 13.19 16.47 -13.51
C PRO A 12 12.95 16.46 -11.99
N PRO A 13 11.70 16.29 -11.53
CA PRO A 13 11.42 16.18 -10.10
C PRO A 13 12.33 15.09 -9.51
N PRO A 14 12.86 15.27 -8.28
CA PRO A 14 13.73 14.29 -7.67
C PRO A 14 13.07 12.92 -7.77
N ALA A 15 13.80 11.94 -8.30
CA ALA A 15 13.34 10.57 -8.36
C ALA A 15 12.88 10.16 -6.96
N PRO A 16 11.70 9.54 -6.81
CA PRO A 16 11.16 9.27 -5.50
C PRO A 16 12.06 8.30 -4.74
N ALA A 17 12.85 8.85 -3.82
CA ALA A 17 13.65 8.11 -2.87
C ALA A 17 12.72 7.44 -1.85
N ARG A 18 12.22 6.23 -2.16
CA ARG A 18 11.66 5.29 -1.16
C ARG A 18 11.30 3.89 -1.69
N LEU A 19 11.54 3.56 -2.96
CA LEU A 19 11.35 2.18 -3.46
C LEU A 19 12.28 1.15 -2.76
N GLU A 20 13.39 1.61 -2.18
CA GLU A 20 14.30 0.81 -1.37
C GLU A 20 13.82 0.57 0.07
N ALA A 21 12.73 1.23 0.52
CA ALA A 21 12.44 1.35 1.95
C ALA A 21 11.73 0.15 2.59
N PHE A 22 11.17 -0.78 1.80
CA PHE A 22 10.44 -1.95 2.32
C PHE A 22 10.98 -3.24 1.72
N ALA A 23 12.28 -3.50 1.94
CA ALA A 23 12.93 -4.71 1.46
C ALA A 23 12.21 -5.97 1.96
N GLY A 24 11.82 -6.85 1.03
CA GLY A 24 11.14 -8.12 1.33
C GLY A 24 9.62 -8.09 1.24
N VAL A 25 9.01 -6.93 0.98
CA VAL A 25 7.59 -6.84 0.58
C VAL A 25 7.52 -7.05 -0.93
N LEU A 26 6.75 -8.04 -1.39
CA LEU A 26 6.69 -8.37 -2.82
C LEU A 26 5.73 -7.46 -3.58
N ALA A 27 4.66 -7.00 -2.92
CA ALA A 27 3.67 -6.11 -3.51
C ALA A 27 4.24 -4.71 -3.77
N GLN A 28 4.00 -4.20 -4.98
CA GLN A 28 4.30 -2.81 -5.32
C GLN A 28 3.17 -1.91 -4.79
N PRO A 29 3.50 -0.79 -4.10
CA PRO A 29 2.47 0.11 -3.61
C PRO A 29 1.89 0.99 -4.72
N GLU A 30 0.59 1.21 -4.65
CA GLU A 30 -0.06 2.36 -5.28
C GLU A 30 0.31 3.62 -4.48
N ARG A 31 0.59 4.70 -5.21
CA ARG A 31 1.12 5.93 -4.64
C ARG A 31 0.11 7.04 -4.79
N HIS A 32 -0.36 7.58 -3.67
CA HIS A 32 -1.37 8.62 -3.64
C HIS A 32 -0.74 9.90 -3.07
N PRO A 33 -0.61 10.97 -3.86
CA PRO A 33 -0.10 12.23 -3.36
C PRO A 33 -1.12 12.85 -2.39
N LEU A 34 -0.64 13.30 -1.23
CA LEU A 34 -1.41 14.03 -0.23
C LEU A 34 -0.81 15.43 -0.05
N PRO A 35 -1.59 16.42 0.41
CA PRO A 35 -1.08 17.78 0.64
C PRO A 35 0.19 17.82 1.52
N ASP A 36 0.26 16.93 2.51
CA ASP A 36 1.37 16.88 3.48
C ASP A 36 2.39 15.76 3.20
N GLY A 37 2.23 15.00 2.10
CA GLY A 37 3.15 13.91 1.78
C GLY A 37 2.59 12.90 0.78
N GLU A 38 2.73 11.64 1.12
CA GLU A 38 2.35 10.52 0.27
C GLU A 38 1.71 9.42 1.11
N LEU A 39 0.66 8.82 0.57
CA LEU A 39 0.08 7.58 1.06
C LEU A 39 0.47 6.45 0.11
N LEU A 40 1.10 5.42 0.67
CA LEU A 40 1.42 4.19 -0.02
C LEU A 40 0.36 3.15 0.33
N VAL A 41 -0.29 2.60 -0.68
CA VAL A 41 -1.32 1.56 -0.52
C VAL A 41 -0.80 0.28 -1.14
N PHE A 42 -0.56 -0.73 -0.30
CA PHE A 42 -0.16 -2.07 -0.71
C PHE A 42 -1.41 -2.94 -0.78
N ARG A 43 -1.53 -3.73 -1.85
CA ARG A 43 -2.56 -4.76 -1.98
C ARG A 43 -1.89 -6.12 -2.09
N PHE A 44 -2.32 -7.06 -1.27
CA PHE A 44 -1.75 -8.40 -1.24
C PHE A 44 -2.73 -9.42 -1.83
N GLY A 45 -2.19 -10.51 -2.37
CA GLY A 45 -2.99 -11.59 -2.98
C GLY A 45 -3.86 -12.36 -1.98
N ASN A 46 -3.71 -12.11 -0.69
CA ASN A 46 -4.54 -12.70 0.35
C ASN A 46 -5.87 -11.95 0.57
N GLY A 47 -6.14 -10.86 -0.14
CA GLY A 47 -7.36 -10.06 0.00
C GLY A 47 -7.27 -8.96 1.05
N TYR A 48 -6.15 -8.87 1.77
CA TYR A 48 -5.81 -7.74 2.63
C TYR A 48 -4.86 -6.78 1.91
N GLY A 49 -4.71 -5.59 2.47
CA GLY A 49 -3.75 -4.59 2.06
C GLY A 49 -3.20 -3.83 3.27
N ALA A 50 -2.37 -2.84 3.00
CA ALA A 50 -1.86 -1.95 4.02
C ALA A 50 -1.72 -0.52 3.48
N ALA A 51 -2.03 0.46 4.33
CA ALA A 51 -1.81 1.87 4.06
C ALA A 51 -0.65 2.37 4.94
N VAL A 52 0.31 3.05 4.32
CA VAL A 52 1.45 3.68 5.00
C VAL A 52 1.52 5.15 4.63
N SER A 53 1.45 6.04 5.63
CA SER A 53 1.54 7.49 5.43
C SER A 53 2.94 8.04 5.77
N ARG A 54 3.23 9.26 5.35
CA ARG A 54 4.47 9.99 5.71
C ARG A 54 4.63 10.24 7.21
N GLY A 55 3.54 10.17 8.00
CA GLY A 55 3.60 10.22 9.47
C GLY A 55 4.08 8.93 10.13
N ASP A 56 4.58 7.99 9.31
CA ASP A 56 4.88 6.61 9.69
C ASP A 56 3.69 5.93 10.36
N GLU A 57 2.51 6.24 9.83
CA GLU A 57 1.26 5.63 10.22
C GLU A 57 1.00 4.40 9.37
N PHE A 58 0.48 3.35 10.01
CA PHE A 58 0.20 2.06 9.41
C PHE A 58 -1.23 1.63 9.74
N CYS A 59 -1.94 1.15 8.72
CA CYS A 59 -3.26 0.56 8.87
C CYS A 59 -3.40 -0.64 7.93
N VAL A 60 -4.07 -1.70 8.39
CA VAL A 60 -4.44 -2.83 7.53
C VAL A 60 -5.74 -2.49 6.81
N LEU A 61 -5.82 -2.89 5.54
CA LEU A 61 -6.97 -2.66 4.68
C LEU A 61 -7.63 -3.98 4.31
N ASP A 62 -8.96 -4.01 4.28
CA ASP A 62 -9.74 -5.00 3.55
C ASP A 62 -9.81 -4.56 2.09
N CYS A 63 -9.29 -5.40 1.20
CA CYS A 63 -9.22 -5.15 -0.24
C CYS A 63 -10.22 -6.02 -1.05
N THR A 64 -11.15 -6.70 -0.38
CA THR A 64 -12.20 -7.51 -1.02
C THR A 64 -13.38 -6.68 -1.54
N SER A 65 -13.52 -5.46 -1.03
CA SER A 65 -14.50 -4.47 -1.53
C SER A 65 -13.96 -3.67 -2.72
N HIS A 66 -14.85 -3.02 -3.48
CA HIS A 66 -14.50 -2.17 -4.63
C HIS A 66 -13.46 -1.08 -4.29
N ALA A 67 -13.54 -0.54 -3.07
CA ALA A 67 -12.55 0.38 -2.53
C ALA A 67 -11.91 -0.24 -1.28
N PRO A 68 -10.57 -0.20 -1.14
CA PRO A 68 -9.91 -0.63 0.09
C PRO A 68 -10.42 0.16 1.31
N GLN A 69 -10.74 -0.55 2.39
CA GLN A 69 -11.23 0.07 3.63
C GLN A 69 -10.39 -0.37 4.83
N PRO A 70 -10.16 0.50 5.83
CA PRO A 70 -9.51 0.10 7.07
C PRO A 70 -10.20 -1.12 7.71
N THR A 71 -9.40 -2.11 8.10
CA THR A 71 -9.86 -3.23 8.92
C THR A 71 -9.00 -3.36 10.16
N PHE A 72 -9.67 -3.62 11.28
CA PHE A 72 -9.06 -3.69 12.61
C PHE A 72 -9.27 -5.06 13.25
N GLU A 73 -9.77 -6.02 12.48
CA GLU A 73 -10.05 -7.39 12.92
C GLU A 73 -8.91 -8.33 12.52
N THR A 74 -7.68 -7.82 12.48
CA THR A 74 -6.49 -8.59 12.11
C THR A 74 -5.53 -8.73 13.29
N PRO A 75 -4.75 -9.82 13.38
CA PRO A 75 -3.75 -9.96 14.43
C PRO A 75 -2.57 -9.00 14.27
N VAL A 76 -2.43 -8.35 13.11
CA VAL A 76 -1.33 -7.41 12.81
C VAL A 76 -1.65 -6.01 13.33
N ALA A 77 -2.88 -5.53 13.14
CA ALA A 77 -3.30 -4.25 13.67
C ALA A 77 -4.79 -4.24 14.03
N SER A 78 -5.09 -3.74 15.23
CA SER A 78 -6.44 -3.46 15.73
C SER A 78 -6.83 -1.99 15.66
N GLY A 79 -6.07 -1.19 14.91
CA GLY A 79 -6.23 0.27 14.82
C GLY A 79 -5.21 0.90 13.89
N LEU A 80 -5.25 2.23 13.80
CA LEU A 80 -4.17 3.01 13.20
C LEU A 80 -2.97 3.03 14.15
N LEU A 81 -1.82 2.55 13.67
CA LEU A 81 -0.56 2.58 14.41
C LEU A 81 0.26 3.77 13.90
N GLY A 82 0.91 4.52 14.77
CA GLY A 82 1.71 5.70 14.39
C GLY A 82 3.04 5.76 15.12
N GLY A 83 3.96 6.60 14.62
CA GLY A 83 5.30 6.75 15.19
C GLY A 83 6.20 5.52 15.00
N LEU A 84 5.94 4.75 13.95
CA LEU A 84 6.70 3.56 13.62
C LEU A 84 8.00 3.94 12.91
N ASP A 85 9.06 3.16 13.10
CA ASP A 85 10.23 3.29 12.24
C ASP A 85 10.06 2.48 10.93
N ALA A 86 10.95 2.69 9.97
CA ALA A 86 10.89 2.01 8.68
C ALA A 86 11.02 0.47 8.80
N ALA A 87 11.75 -0.03 9.80
CA ALA A 87 11.93 -1.46 10.01
C ALA A 87 10.65 -2.11 10.57
N ALA A 88 9.99 -1.44 11.52
CA ALA A 88 8.70 -1.82 12.06
C ALA A 88 7.61 -1.81 10.98
N LEU A 89 7.56 -0.75 10.16
CA LEU A 89 6.66 -0.68 9.01
C LEU A 89 6.89 -1.84 8.03
N THR A 90 8.15 -2.10 7.66
CA THR A 90 8.49 -3.22 6.76
C THR A 90 8.03 -4.55 7.34
N ARG A 91 8.24 -4.77 8.63
CA ARG A 91 7.84 -6.00 9.30
C ARG A 91 6.31 -6.17 9.31
N LEU A 92 5.57 -5.10 9.63
CA LEU A 92 4.10 -5.12 9.61
C LEU A 92 3.54 -5.36 8.20
N LEU A 93 4.18 -4.80 7.16
CA LEU A 93 3.81 -5.09 5.78
C LEU A 93 4.00 -6.57 5.44
N ILE A 94 5.14 -7.16 5.80
CA ILE A 94 5.42 -8.59 5.59
C ILE A 94 4.44 -9.46 6.39
N GLU A 95 4.13 -9.10 7.63
CA GLU A 95 3.18 -9.82 8.47
C GLU A 95 1.76 -9.75 7.89
N THR A 96 1.36 -8.60 7.32
CA THR A 96 0.07 -8.43 6.62
C THR A 96 0.00 -9.26 5.34
N GLU A 97 1.07 -9.28 4.53
CA GLU A 97 1.16 -10.10 3.32
C GLU A 97 1.05 -11.60 3.63
N ARG A 98 1.50 -12.02 4.82
CA ARG A 98 1.46 -13.41 5.30
C ARG A 98 0.19 -13.79 6.04
N LEU A 99 -0.75 -12.87 6.22
CA LEU A 99 -2.05 -13.21 6.81
C LEU A 99 -2.72 -14.33 5.99
N PRO A 100 -3.53 -15.19 6.65
CA PRO A 100 -4.43 -16.10 5.95
C PRO A 100 -5.27 -15.36 4.91
N ARG A 101 -5.71 -16.07 3.86
CA ARG A 101 -6.60 -15.48 2.85
C ARG A 101 -7.89 -14.98 3.52
N HIS A 102 -8.35 -13.82 3.07
CA HIS A 102 -9.57 -13.20 3.52
C HIS A 102 -10.77 -14.15 3.33
N PRO A 103 -11.64 -14.33 4.33
CA PRO A 103 -12.77 -15.27 4.24
C PRO A 103 -13.65 -15.04 3.00
N LEU A 104 -13.98 -13.78 2.67
CA LEU A 104 -14.75 -13.46 1.47
C LEU A 104 -14.07 -13.88 0.16
N LEU A 105 -12.74 -13.82 0.10
CA LEU A 105 -11.99 -14.26 -1.08
C LEU A 105 -12.03 -15.79 -1.21
N VAL A 106 -11.93 -16.50 -0.07
CA VAL A 106 -12.07 -17.96 -0.05
C VAL A 106 -13.48 -18.38 -0.50
N SER A 107 -14.52 -17.75 0.04
CA SER A 107 -15.91 -18.05 -0.36
C SER A 107 -16.19 -17.72 -1.83
N ALA A 108 -15.60 -16.64 -2.37
CA ALA A 108 -15.73 -16.30 -3.78
C ALA A 108 -15.06 -17.35 -4.70
N ASP A 109 -13.85 -17.81 -4.35
CA ASP A 109 -13.18 -18.89 -5.08
C ASP A 109 -13.98 -20.20 -5.05
N GLU A 110 -14.53 -20.56 -3.89
CA GLU A 110 -15.39 -21.73 -3.76
C GLU A 110 -16.66 -21.61 -4.59
N ALA A 111 -17.33 -20.45 -4.58
CA ALA A 111 -18.52 -20.19 -5.39
C ALA A 111 -18.23 -20.31 -6.90
N LEU A 112 -17.07 -19.80 -7.34
CA LEU A 112 -16.60 -19.95 -8.72
C LEU A 112 -16.38 -21.42 -9.10
N LEU A 113 -15.74 -22.21 -8.22
CA LEU A 113 -15.53 -23.64 -8.45
C LEU A 113 -16.84 -24.44 -8.49
N GLN A 114 -17.87 -23.97 -7.78
CA GLN A 114 -19.19 -24.59 -7.74
C GLN A 114 -20.18 -23.98 -8.77
N GLU A 115 -19.72 -23.08 -9.66
CA GLU A 115 -20.55 -22.35 -10.63
C GLU A 115 -21.81 -21.69 -10.02
N THR A 116 -21.73 -21.31 -8.75
CA THR A 116 -22.85 -20.73 -8.00
C THR A 116 -22.67 -19.22 -7.97
N PHE A 117 -23.56 -18.47 -8.65
CA PHE A 117 -23.51 -17.00 -8.78
C PHE A 117 -24.75 -16.33 -8.19
#